data_AF-A0A359KN57-F1
#
_entry.id   AF-A0A359KN57-F1
#
_cell.length_a   1.000
_cell.length_b   1.000
_cell.length_c   1.000
_cell.angle_alpha   90.00
_cell.angle_beta   90.00
_cell.angle_gamma   90.00
#
_symmetry.space_group_name_H-M   'P 1'
#
loop_
_entity.id
_entity.type
_entity.pdbx_description
1 polymer ?
#
loop_
_entity_poly.entity_id
_entity_poly.type
_entity_poly.pdbx_seq_one_letter_code
_entity_poly.pdbx_strand_id
1 'polypeptide(L)'
;AAAITDRLYRPDEDELLLALGIGFTNIVARPTRRADELTRDEIRDGAAMLREKITRYRPAVMAYTGIGVYRWLRGSSRPTWGVQPEAVVPGTVDLVLPSPSGLNRMTFGELVEHYRQVVPFLER
;
A
#
# COMPACT_ATOMS: atom_id res chain seq x y z
N ALA A 1 10.86 8.39 -11.73
CA ALA A 1 11.49 8.92 -10.50
C ALA A 1 11.90 7.81 -9.51
N ALA A 2 10.99 6.90 -9.13
CA ALA A 2 11.32 5.74 -8.28
C ALA A 2 11.72 4.47 -9.05
N ALA A 3 11.68 4.48 -10.40
CA ALA A 3 11.99 3.33 -11.27
C ALA A 3 11.10 2.09 -11.09
N ILE A 4 9.88 2.27 -10.58
CA ILE A 4 8.85 1.21 -10.49
C ILE A 4 8.29 0.86 -11.87
N THR A 5 8.11 1.86 -12.72
CA THR A 5 7.61 1.72 -14.09
C THR A 5 8.57 2.37 -15.09
N ASP A 6 8.52 1.90 -16.32
CA ASP A 6 9.31 2.37 -17.47
C ASP A 6 8.88 3.75 -17.97
N ARG A 7 7.59 4.06 -17.87
CA ARG A 7 6.99 5.35 -18.22
C ARG A 7 5.98 5.81 -17.17
N LEU A 8 5.48 7.03 -17.36
CA LEU A 8 4.32 7.53 -16.61
C LEU A 8 3.03 6.97 -17.24
N TYR A 9 2.19 6.38 -16.40
CA TYR A 9 0.86 5.86 -16.76
C TYR A 9 -0.20 6.87 -16.33
N ARG A 10 -1.27 6.98 -17.10
CA ARG A 10 -2.48 7.72 -16.73
C ARG A 10 -3.33 6.88 -15.78
N PRO A 11 -4.21 7.49 -14.97
CA PRO A 11 -5.10 6.75 -14.08
C PRO A 11 -6.00 5.73 -14.81
N ASP A 12 -6.39 6.01 -16.04
CA ASP A 12 -7.19 5.12 -16.89
C ASP A 12 -6.39 3.96 -17.52
N GLU A 13 -5.08 3.89 -17.27
CA GLU A 13 -4.19 2.81 -17.73
C GLU A 13 -3.80 1.84 -16.59
N ASP A 14 -4.44 1.91 -15.42
CA ASP A 14 -4.04 1.14 -14.23
C ASP A 14 -4.11 -0.38 -14.46
N GLU A 15 -5.06 -0.87 -15.26
CA GLU A 15 -5.16 -2.27 -15.65
C GLU A 15 -3.91 -2.78 -16.38
N LEU A 16 -3.18 -1.93 -17.11
CA LEU A 16 -1.93 -2.32 -17.80
C LEU A 16 -0.83 -2.69 -16.80
N LEU A 17 -0.89 -2.17 -15.57
CA LEU A 17 0.10 -2.46 -14.53
C LEU A 17 0.01 -3.91 -14.03
N LEU A 18 -1.11 -4.60 -14.27
CA LEU A 18 -1.23 -6.04 -13.99
C LEU A 18 -0.25 -6.85 -14.84
N ALA A 19 0.05 -6.44 -16.07
CA ALA A 19 1.05 -7.08 -16.92
C ALA A 19 2.47 -6.92 -16.38
N LEU A 20 2.69 -5.94 -15.50
CA LEU A 20 3.94 -5.72 -14.76
C LEU A 20 3.93 -6.39 -13.38
N GLY A 21 2.90 -7.20 -13.06
CA GLY A 21 2.75 -7.85 -11.76
C GLY A 21 2.30 -6.91 -10.64
N ILE A 22 1.81 -5.70 -10.96
CA ILE A 22 1.39 -4.70 -9.99
C ILE A 22 -0.14 -4.66 -9.93
N GLY A 23 -0.71 -4.92 -8.75
CA GLY A 23 -2.14 -4.82 -8.48
C GLY A 23 -2.47 -3.75 -7.45
N PHE A 24 -3.71 -3.26 -7.48
CA PHE A 24 -4.21 -2.27 -6.53
C PHE A 24 -5.39 -2.82 -5.72
N THR A 25 -5.47 -2.40 -4.46
CA THR A 25 -6.66 -2.60 -3.62
C THR A 25 -6.71 -1.50 -2.57
N ASN A 26 -7.90 -1.28 -2.01
CA ASN A 26 -8.11 -0.36 -0.90
C ASN A 26 -8.50 -1.14 0.36
N ILE A 27 -8.23 -0.55 1.53
CA ILE A 27 -8.70 -1.09 2.81
C ILE A 27 -10.21 -0.87 2.99
N VAL A 28 -10.74 0.28 2.58
CA VAL A 28 -12.18 0.56 2.58
C VAL A 28 -12.62 0.91 1.15
N ALA A 29 -13.74 0.34 0.72
CA ALA A 29 -14.27 0.54 -0.64
C ALA A 29 -15.01 1.87 -0.80
N ARG A 30 -15.56 2.43 0.29
CA ARG A 30 -16.30 3.70 0.25
C ARG A 30 -15.33 4.86 -0.03
N PRO A 31 -15.63 5.72 -1.02
CA PRO A 31 -14.88 6.95 -1.23
C PRO A 31 -15.07 7.91 -0.04
N THR A 32 -13.98 8.44 0.48
CA THR A 32 -13.96 9.55 1.44
C THR A 32 -13.07 10.67 0.92
N ARG A 33 -13.33 11.92 1.35
CA ARG A 33 -12.41 13.02 1.01
C ARG A 33 -11.11 12.90 1.80
N ARG A 34 -11.17 12.31 2.98
CA ARG A 34 -10.04 12.13 3.88
C ARG A 34 -10.09 10.77 4.58
N ALA A 35 -8.91 10.26 4.91
CA ALA A 35 -8.78 8.98 5.61
C ALA A 35 -9.34 9.01 7.04
N ASP A 36 -9.43 10.20 7.66
CA ASP A 36 -9.99 10.41 9.01
C ASP A 36 -11.53 10.39 9.06
N GLU A 37 -12.20 10.35 7.91
CA GLU A 37 -13.66 10.21 7.78
C GLU A 37 -14.15 8.75 7.88
N LEU A 38 -13.23 7.78 7.99
CA LEU A 38 -13.56 6.37 8.12
C LEU A 38 -13.92 6.02 9.56
N THR A 39 -15.07 5.38 9.74
CA THR A 39 -15.50 4.89 11.05
C THR A 39 -14.68 3.67 11.48
N ARG A 40 -14.66 3.37 12.78
CA ARG A 40 -13.94 2.20 13.32
C ARG A 40 -14.47 0.89 12.76
N ASP A 41 -15.78 0.79 12.55
CA ASP A 41 -16.40 -0.43 12.00
C ASP A 41 -16.01 -0.62 10.52
N GLU A 42 -16.04 0.43 9.71
CA GLU A 42 -15.57 0.36 8.31
C GLU A 42 -14.11 -0.06 8.22
N ILE A 43 -13.28 0.47 9.12
CA ILE A 43 -11.87 0.12 9.19
C ILE A 43 -11.69 -1.36 9.57
N ARG A 44 -12.43 -1.84 10.57
CA ARG A 44 -12.37 -3.24 11.02
C ARG A 44 -12.78 -4.19 9.90
N ASP A 45 -13.91 -3.91 9.26
CA ASP A 45 -14.47 -4.77 8.22
C ASP A 45 -13.58 -4.73 6.97
N GLY A 46 -13.09 -3.54 6.62
CA GLY A 46 -12.11 -3.34 5.56
C GLY A 46 -10.77 -4.05 5.81
N ALA A 47 -10.27 -4.03 7.04
CA ALA A 47 -9.08 -4.78 7.42
C ALA A 47 -9.27 -6.29 7.28
N ALA A 48 -10.44 -6.82 7.65
CA ALA A 48 -10.76 -8.24 7.46
C ALA A 48 -10.78 -8.62 5.98
N MET A 49 -11.45 -7.83 5.14
CA MET A 49 -11.47 -8.04 3.68
C MET A 49 -10.08 -7.94 3.05
N LEU A 50 -9.25 -7.00 3.50
CA LEU A 50 -7.89 -6.86 3.01
C LEU A 50 -7.02 -8.07 3.39
N ARG A 51 -7.14 -8.59 4.62
CA ARG A 51 -6.46 -9.83 5.04
C ARG A 51 -6.85 -11.03 4.17
N GLU A 52 -8.14 -11.15 3.85
CA GLU A 52 -8.63 -12.22 2.96
C GLU A 52 -8.03 -12.10 1.56
N LYS A 53 -8.00 -10.89 0.98
CA LYS A 53 -7.38 -10.64 -0.33
C LYS A 53 -5.90 -11.00 -0.33
N ILE A 54 -5.14 -10.58 0.68
CA ILE A 54 -3.70 -10.88 0.78
C ILE A 54 -3.51 -12.40 0.89
N THR A 55 -4.31 -13.08 1.72
CA THR A 55 -4.28 -14.55 1.86
C THR A 55 -4.60 -15.27 0.56
N ARG A 56 -5.57 -14.76 -0.21
CA ARG A 56 -6.00 -15.35 -1.48
C ARG A 56 -4.97 -15.16 -2.59
N TYR A 57 -4.51 -13.93 -2.81
CA TYR A 57 -3.66 -13.57 -3.93
C TYR A 57 -2.17 -13.77 -3.65
N ARG A 58 -1.76 -13.86 -2.38
CA ARG A 58 -0.38 -14.10 -1.92
C ARG A 58 0.66 -13.27 -2.68
N PRO A 59 0.53 -11.92 -2.69
CA PRO A 59 1.52 -11.09 -3.34
C PRO A 59 2.87 -11.24 -2.64
N ALA A 60 3.96 -11.13 -3.40
CA ALA A 60 5.31 -11.14 -2.85
C ALA A 60 5.52 -9.98 -1.86
N VAL A 61 4.92 -8.82 -2.15
CA VAL A 61 4.92 -7.63 -1.30
C VAL A 61 3.54 -6.98 -1.27
N MET A 62 3.09 -6.54 -0.10
CA MET A 62 1.96 -5.64 0.06
C MET A 62 2.47 -4.25 0.47
N ALA A 63 2.40 -3.30 -0.45
CA ALA A 63 2.82 -1.93 -0.22
C ALA A 63 1.65 -1.07 0.30
N TYR A 64 1.68 -0.70 1.58
CA TYR A 64 0.66 0.14 2.21
C TYR A 64 1.00 1.61 2.05
N THR A 65 0.29 2.32 1.17
CA THR A 65 0.51 3.74 0.86
C THR A 65 -0.12 4.68 1.88
N GLY A 66 0.32 4.56 3.14
CA GLY A 66 -0.11 5.35 4.27
C GLY A 66 0.02 4.57 5.58
N ILE A 67 0.75 5.13 6.55
CA ILE A 67 1.03 4.47 7.83
C ILE A 67 -0.23 4.07 8.60
N GLY A 68 -1.31 4.86 8.46
CA GLY A 68 -2.61 4.59 9.07
C GLY A 68 -3.23 3.27 8.57
N VAL A 69 -3.13 2.99 7.27
CA VAL A 69 -3.68 1.77 6.66
C VAL A 69 -3.09 0.53 7.31
N TYR A 70 -1.77 0.51 7.46
CA TYR A 70 -1.09 -0.61 8.09
C TYR A 70 -1.39 -0.73 9.58
N ARG A 71 -1.48 0.41 10.30
CA ARG A 71 -1.89 0.42 11.72
C ARG A 71 -3.28 -0.16 11.93
N TRP A 72 -4.22 0.21 11.08
CA TRP A 72 -5.58 -0.31 11.08
C TRP A 72 -5.61 -1.81 10.83
N LEU A 73 -4.88 -2.26 9.81
CA LEU A 73 -4.77 -3.68 9.48
C LEU A 73 -4.20 -4.49 10.64
N ARG A 74 -3.14 -3.99 11.29
CA ARG A 74 -2.41 -4.71 12.35
C ARG A 74 -3.00 -4.55 13.75
N GLY A 75 -3.81 -3.51 13.99
CA GLY A 75 -4.53 -3.28 15.24
C GLY A 75 -3.72 -2.73 16.43
N SER A 76 -2.40 -2.92 16.48
CA SER A 76 -1.60 -2.50 17.65
C SER A 76 -0.15 -2.07 17.39
N SER A 77 0.30 -1.98 16.13
CA SER A 77 1.69 -1.57 15.85
C SER A 77 1.91 -0.06 15.89
N ARG A 78 3.14 0.32 16.26
CA ARG A 78 3.79 1.56 15.84
C ARG A 78 4.74 1.22 14.68
N PRO A 79 4.23 1.10 13.44
CA PRO A 79 5.08 0.78 12.32
C PRO A 79 6.06 1.91 12.02
N THR A 80 7.18 1.54 11.43
CA THR A 80 8.11 2.47 10.78
C THR A 80 7.86 2.48 9.28
N TRP A 81 8.45 3.43 8.57
CA TRP A 81 8.53 3.35 7.12
C TRP A 81 9.39 2.17 6.67
N GLY A 82 9.09 1.61 5.51
CA GLY A 82 9.84 0.51 4.90
C GLY A 82 9.31 -0.87 5.25
N VAL A 83 10.15 -1.89 5.03
CA VAL A 83 9.83 -3.29 5.28
C VAL A 83 9.58 -3.54 6.76
N GLN A 84 8.48 -4.24 7.07
CA GLN A 84 8.11 -4.58 8.43
C GLN A 84 8.74 -5.92 8.83
N PRO A 85 9.14 -6.09 10.11
CA PRO A 85 9.83 -7.30 10.57
C PRO A 85 8.96 -8.56 10.52
N GLU A 86 7.64 -8.39 10.64
CA GLU A 86 6.67 -9.48 10.52
C GLU A 86 5.53 -9.01 9.63
N ALA A 87 5.05 -9.91 8.78
CA ALA A 87 3.88 -9.66 7.96
C ALA A 87 2.58 -10.01 8.70
N VAL A 88 1.51 -9.31 8.35
CA VAL A 88 0.15 -9.60 8.81
C VAL A 88 -0.31 -10.96 8.29
N VAL A 89 0.07 -11.31 7.06
CA VAL A 89 -0.22 -12.60 6.43
C VAL A 89 1.10 -13.30 6.10
N PRO A 90 1.33 -14.53 6.61
CA PRO A 90 2.54 -15.28 6.29
C PRO A 90 2.75 -15.50 4.80
N GLY A 91 3.99 -15.36 4.33
CA GLY A 91 4.35 -15.53 2.92
C GLY A 91 4.26 -14.26 2.07
N THR A 92 3.82 -13.14 2.65
CA THR A 92 3.86 -11.80 2.03
C THR A 92 4.85 -10.92 2.78
N VAL A 93 5.54 -10.00 2.10
CA VAL A 93 6.32 -8.95 2.76
C VAL A 93 5.44 -7.72 2.93
N ASP A 94 5.35 -7.18 4.15
CA ASP A 94 4.64 -5.93 4.40
C ASP A 94 5.60 -4.74 4.26
N LEU A 95 5.28 -3.80 3.36
CA LEU A 95 6.07 -2.61 3.08
C LEU A 95 5.21 -1.36 3.35
N VAL A 96 5.62 -0.53 4.31
CA VAL A 96 4.86 0.68 4.68
C VAL A 96 5.47 1.90 4.00
N LEU A 97 4.67 2.56 3.15
CA LEU A 97 5.07 3.71 2.37
C LEU A 97 4.27 4.96 2.79
N PRO A 98 4.83 6.16 2.60
CA PRO A 98 4.06 7.39 2.75
C PRO A 98 2.93 7.47 1.71
N SER A 99 1.85 8.15 2.08
CA SER A 99 0.71 8.37 1.17
C SER A 99 1.13 9.28 0.01
N PRO A 100 0.75 8.97 -1.25
CA PRO A 100 1.05 9.81 -2.41
C PRO A 100 0.08 11.00 -2.55
N SER A 101 -0.90 11.14 -1.65
CA SER A 101 -1.85 12.27 -1.65
C SER A 101 -1.13 13.61 -1.50
N GLY A 102 -1.63 14.65 -2.18
CA GLY A 102 -1.14 16.03 -2.02
C GLY A 102 -1.37 16.63 -0.62
N LEU A 103 -2.09 15.94 0.26
CA LEU A 103 -2.20 16.29 1.69
C LEU A 103 -0.97 15.86 2.50
N ASN A 104 -0.11 15.00 1.94
CA ASN A 104 1.15 14.62 2.58
C ASN A 104 2.13 15.80 2.54
N ARG A 105 2.87 16.00 3.63
CA ARG A 105 3.84 17.09 3.79
C ARG A 105 5.26 16.71 3.39
N MET A 106 5.52 15.44 3.07
CA MET A 106 6.80 15.02 2.49
C MET A 106 7.00 15.66 1.11
N THR A 107 8.23 16.05 0.84
CA THR A 107 8.67 16.49 -0.48
C THR A 107 8.58 15.34 -1.48
N PHE A 108 8.51 15.67 -2.77
CA PHE A 108 8.51 14.67 -3.83
C PHE A 108 9.77 13.79 -3.79
N GLY A 109 10.94 14.37 -3.48
CA GLY A 109 12.19 13.61 -3.34
C GLY A 109 12.12 12.57 -2.23
N GLU A 110 11.61 12.93 -1.05
CA GLU A 110 11.42 11.99 0.07
C GLU A 110 10.44 10.87 -0.30
N LEU A 111 9.33 11.20 -0.97
CA LEU A 111 8.39 10.18 -1.47
C LEU A 111 9.11 9.21 -2.42
N VAL A 112 9.91 9.72 -3.35
CA VAL A 112 10.65 8.89 -4.30
C VAL A 112 11.59 7.93 -3.58
N GLU A 113 12.33 8.36 -2.56
CA GLU A 113 13.22 7.48 -1.78
C GLU A 113 12.46 6.35 -1.08
N HIS A 114 11.29 6.64 -0.52
CA HIS A 114 10.46 5.59 0.08
C HIS A 114 9.95 4.60 -0.96
N TYR A 115 9.48 5.08 -2.12
CA TYR A 115 8.92 4.22 -3.16
C TYR A 115 9.96 3.37 -3.88
N ARG A 116 11.25 3.78 -3.90
CA ARG A 116 12.34 2.93 -4.43
C ARG A 116 12.45 1.58 -3.73
N GLN A 117 11.98 1.47 -2.48
CA GLN A 117 11.95 0.20 -1.75
C GLN A 117 11.04 -0.85 -2.39
N VAL A 118 10.16 -0.46 -3.33
CA VAL A 118 9.33 -1.40 -4.10
C VAL A 118 10.13 -2.12 -5.18
N VAL A 119 11.15 -1.48 -5.75
CA VAL A 119 11.89 -1.97 -6.93
C VAL A 119 12.44 -3.39 -6.77
N PRO A 120 13.06 -3.78 -5.63
CA PRO A 120 13.57 -5.14 -5.44
C PRO A 120 12.51 -6.26 -5.46
N PHE A 121 11.23 -5.90 -5.45
CA PHE A 121 10.11 -6.85 -5.53
C PHE A 121 9.53 -6.99 -6.93
N LEU A 122 9.96 -6.17 -7.89
CA LEU A 122 9.50 -6.21 -9.29
C LEU A 122 10.40 -7.06 -10.19
N GLU A 123 11.64 -7.30 -9.78
CA GLU A 123 12.67 -7.97 -10.60
C GLU A 123 12.69 -9.51 -10.42
N ARG A 124 11.56 -10.15 -10.13
CA ARG A 124 11.49 -11.61 -9.87
C ARG A 124 10.73 -12.37 -10.92
#